data_AF-A0A3S1FKL2-F1
#
_entry.id   AF-A0A3S1FKL2-F1
#
_cell.length_a   1.000
_cell.length_b   1.000
_cell.length_c   1.000
_cell.angle_alpha   90.00
_cell.angle_beta   90.00
_cell.angle_gamma   90.00
#
_symmetry.space_group_name_H-M   'P 1'
#
loop_
_entity.id
_entity.type
_entity.pdbx_description
1 polymer ?
#
loop_
_entity_poly.entity_id
_entity_poly.type
_entity_poly.pdbx_seq_one_letter_code
_entity_poly.pdbx_strand_id
1 'polypeptide(L)'
;MTAPPKDGLFYRGKWLWMWPNWTLSLFDGGMNVSRINPTSPHHTDQHYHFFFADIAAETSESRAKSVQGTLAVVREDYAICADTHRNYAAGAYSSGPLSGRHERGVQYFQERVAAALGL
;
A
#
# COMPACT_ATOMS: atom_id res chain seq x y z
N MET A 1 -7.89 -9.19 -5.74
CA MET A 1 -8.61 -8.32 -6.70
C MET A 1 -7.65 -7.96 -7.82
N THR A 2 -8.17 -7.78 -9.04
CA THR A 2 -7.36 -7.28 -10.17
C THR A 2 -8.03 -5.98 -10.63
N ALA A 3 -7.31 -4.87 -10.58
CA ALA A 3 -7.76 -3.62 -11.17
C ALA A 3 -7.27 -3.56 -12.63
N PRO A 4 -8.14 -3.26 -13.61
CA PRO A 4 -7.68 -3.07 -14.98
C PRO A 4 -6.72 -1.86 -15.02
N PRO A 5 -5.60 -1.95 -15.75
CA PRO A 5 -4.70 -0.82 -15.89
C PRO A 5 -5.42 0.33 -16.61
N LYS A 6 -5.18 1.56 -16.15
CA LYS A 6 -5.62 2.77 -16.85
C LYS A 6 -4.76 2.98 -18.11
N ASP A 7 -5.39 3.32 -19.22
CA ASP A 7 -4.67 3.62 -20.47
C ASP A 7 -3.68 4.78 -20.24
N GLY A 8 -2.46 4.63 -20.76
CA GLY A 8 -1.38 5.61 -20.62
C GLY A 8 -0.50 5.47 -19.38
N LEU A 9 -0.71 4.46 -18.53
CA LEU A 9 0.22 4.17 -17.43
C LEU A 9 1.51 3.54 -17.98
N PHE A 10 2.61 4.29 -17.87
CA PHE A 10 3.99 3.83 -18.14
C PHE A 10 4.37 2.59 -17.30
N TYR A 11 3.70 2.38 -16.17
CA TYR A 11 4.01 1.32 -15.22
C TYR A 11 3.05 0.12 -15.38
N ARG A 12 3.45 -0.88 -16.17
CA ARG A 12 2.78 -2.20 -16.23
C ARG A 12 3.27 -3.07 -15.08
N GLY A 13 2.94 -2.66 -13.85
CA GLY A 13 3.29 -3.40 -12.64
C GLY A 13 2.18 -4.34 -12.18
N LYS A 14 2.55 -5.37 -11.41
CA LYS A 14 1.60 -6.14 -10.60
C LYS A 14 1.77 -5.72 -9.15
N TRP A 15 0.68 -5.34 -8.50
CA TRP A 15 0.64 -5.11 -7.06
C TRP A 15 -0.15 -6.22 -6.40
N LEU A 16 0.43 -6.82 -5.37
CA LEU A 16 -0.15 -7.87 -4.56
C LEU A 16 -0.12 -7.43 -3.11
N TRP A 17 -1.17 -7.78 -2.38
CA TRP A 17 -1.21 -7.68 -0.94
C TRP A 17 -1.58 -9.04 -0.36
N MET A 18 -0.99 -9.36 0.77
CA MET A 18 -1.23 -10.60 1.47
C MET A 18 -1.41 -10.32 2.96
N TRP A 19 -2.45 -10.96 3.51
CA TRP A 19 -2.71 -11.01 4.94
C TRP A 19 -1.49 -11.57 5.69
N PRO A 20 -1.09 -11.00 6.84
CA PRO A 20 -1.79 -9.91 7.53
C PRO A 20 -1.47 -8.51 7.02
N ASN A 21 -0.25 -8.27 6.52
CA ASN A 21 0.22 -6.89 6.42
C ASN A 21 1.42 -6.67 5.47
N TRP A 22 1.55 -7.44 4.39
CA TRP A 22 2.67 -7.24 3.45
C TRP A 22 2.23 -7.10 2.00
N THR A 23 3.03 -6.39 1.22
CA THR A 23 2.79 -6.15 -0.22
C THR A 23 3.98 -6.55 -1.08
N LEU A 24 3.72 -6.89 -2.34
CA LEU A 24 4.70 -7.09 -3.39
C LEU A 24 4.29 -6.25 -4.60
N SER A 25 5.19 -5.35 -5.03
CA SER A 25 5.06 -4.62 -6.28
C SER A 25 6.13 -5.09 -7.25
N LEU A 26 5.71 -5.59 -8.41
CA LEU A 26 6.61 -5.92 -9.53
C LEU A 26 6.62 -4.79 -10.53
N PHE A 27 7.79 -4.47 -11.06
CA PHE A 27 7.98 -3.43 -12.05
C PHE A 27 9.12 -3.74 -13.01
N ASP A 28 9.22 -2.95 -14.07
CA ASP A 28 10.27 -3.19 -15.06
C ASP A 28 11.66 -3.03 -14.43
N GLY A 29 12.49 -4.06 -14.51
CA GLY A 29 13.82 -4.09 -13.91
C GLY A 29 13.88 -4.34 -12.39
N GLY A 30 12.76 -4.59 -11.70
CA GLY A 30 12.81 -4.84 -10.26
C GLY A 30 11.49 -5.14 -9.56
N MET A 31 11.57 -5.13 -8.23
CA MET A 31 10.42 -5.28 -7.34
C MET A 31 10.62 -4.53 -6.03
N ASN A 32 9.53 -4.27 -5.32
CA ASN A 32 9.60 -3.92 -3.91
C ASN A 32 8.67 -4.79 -3.08
N VAL A 33 9.10 -5.07 -1.85
CA VAL A 33 8.29 -5.70 -0.82
C VAL A 33 8.11 -4.68 0.29
N SER A 34 6.89 -4.56 0.82
CA SER A 34 6.66 -3.76 2.02
C SER A 34 5.97 -4.52 3.13
N ARG A 35 6.24 -4.12 4.38
CA ARG A 35 5.48 -4.54 5.57
C ARG A 35 4.86 -3.34 6.25
N ILE A 36 3.59 -3.46 6.66
CA ILE A 36 2.77 -2.44 7.32
C ILE A 36 2.57 -2.86 8.77
N ASN A 37 3.43 -2.40 9.67
CA ASN A 37 3.48 -2.92 11.04
C ASN A 37 2.76 -1.98 12.00
N PRO A 38 1.62 -2.37 12.60
CA PRO A 38 1.01 -1.58 13.66
C PRO A 38 1.92 -1.64 14.90
N THR A 39 2.32 -0.48 15.42
CA THR A 39 3.19 -0.39 16.61
C THR A 39 2.44 0.19 17.81
N SER A 40 1.32 0.88 17.58
CA SER A 40 0.35 1.28 18.59
C SER A 40 -1.02 1.53 17.94
N PRO A 41 -2.10 1.76 18.70
CA PRO A 41 -3.42 2.09 18.13
C PRO A 41 -3.45 3.34 17.24
N HIS A 42 -2.41 4.18 17.27
CA HIS A 42 -2.32 5.43 16.53
C HIS A 42 -1.04 5.55 15.68
N HIS A 43 -0.28 4.46 15.56
CA HIS A 43 1.00 4.47 14.84
C HIS A 43 1.21 3.19 14.04
N THR A 44 1.76 3.34 12.84
CA THR A 44 2.06 2.24 11.93
C THR A 44 3.35 2.55 11.18
N ASP A 45 4.27 1.60 11.19
CA ASP A 45 5.53 1.70 10.47
C ASP A 45 5.42 0.96 9.15
N GLN A 46 5.82 1.60 8.04
CA GLN A 46 5.91 0.93 6.74
C GLN A 46 7.37 0.79 6.32
N HIS A 47 7.80 -0.45 6.10
CA HIS A 47 9.17 -0.76 5.72
C HIS A 47 9.18 -1.22 4.27
N TYR A 48 9.87 -0.50 3.38
CA TYR A 48 10.06 -0.90 1.99
C TYR A 48 11.45 -1.46 1.76
N HIS A 49 11.50 -2.59 1.04
CA HIS A 49 12.72 -3.17 0.52
C HIS A 49 12.63 -3.19 -1.00
N PHE A 50 13.58 -2.55 -1.67
CA PHE A 50 13.66 -2.50 -3.13
C PHE A 50 14.74 -3.45 -3.62
N PHE A 51 14.41 -4.21 -4.66
CA PHE A 51 15.29 -5.16 -5.32
C PHE A 51 15.33 -4.81 -6.81
N PHE A 52 16.53 -4.70 -7.36
CA PHE A 52 16.76 -4.36 -8.75
C PHE A 52 17.58 -5.46 -9.41
N ALA A 53 17.21 -5.84 -10.63
CA ALA A 53 17.93 -6.85 -11.38
C ALA A 53 19.32 -6.34 -11.81
N ASP A 54 19.40 -5.07 -12.21
CA ASP A 54 20.67 -4.41 -12.54
C ASP A 54 21.14 -3.51 -11.39
N ILE A 55 22.33 -3.81 -10.87
CA ILE A 55 23.00 -3.11 -9.77
C ILE A 55 24.26 -2.37 -10.20
N ALA A 56 24.52 -2.26 -11.52
CA ALA A 56 25.65 -1.53 -12.06
C ALA A 56 25.64 -0.04 -11.61
N ALA A 57 26.80 0.59 -11.57
CA ALA A 57 26.94 1.96 -11.06
C ALA A 57 26.20 2.98 -11.96
N GLU A 58 26.17 2.71 -13.25
CA GLU A 58 25.56 3.51 -14.31
C GLU A 58 24.04 3.62 -14.15
N THR A 59 23.40 2.59 -13.59
CA THR A 59 21.95 2.55 -13.37
C THR A 59 21.53 3.06 -11.98
N SER A 60 22.46 3.57 -11.17
CA SER A 60 22.19 4.10 -9.83
C SER A 60 21.16 5.23 -9.79
N GLU A 61 21.23 6.19 -10.71
CA GLU A 61 20.28 7.31 -10.77
C GLU A 61 18.87 6.83 -11.12
N SER A 62 18.76 5.89 -12.06
CA SER A 62 17.46 5.29 -12.44
C SER A 62 16.83 4.55 -11.26
N ARG A 63 17.61 3.73 -10.54
CA ARG A 63 17.14 3.05 -9.31
C ARG A 63 16.67 4.04 -8.26
N ALA A 64 17.45 5.11 -8.03
CA ALA A 64 17.08 6.16 -7.08
C ALA A 64 15.75 6.84 -7.47
N LYS A 65 15.55 7.14 -8.76
CA LYS A 65 14.27 7.67 -9.28
C LYS A 65 13.11 6.71 -9.02
N SER A 66 13.27 5.41 -9.25
CA SER A 66 12.22 4.41 -8.96
C SER A 66 11.86 4.36 -7.48
N VAL A 67 12.86 4.39 -6.58
CA VAL A 67 12.65 4.43 -5.13
C VAL A 67 11.89 5.69 -4.74
N GLN A 68 12.37 6.87 -5.17
CA GLN A 68 11.76 8.14 -4.78
C GLN A 68 10.36 8.32 -5.34
N GLY A 69 10.10 7.88 -6.57
CA GLY A 69 8.77 7.88 -7.16
C GLY A 69 7.79 7.01 -6.37
N THR A 70 8.20 5.81 -5.97
CA THR A 70 7.39 4.93 -5.12
C THR A 70 7.11 5.58 -3.76
N LEU A 71 8.14 6.12 -3.11
CA LEU A 71 8.00 6.78 -1.81
C LEU A 71 7.16 8.06 -1.88
N ALA A 72 7.09 8.76 -3.02
CA ALA A 72 6.21 9.91 -3.20
C ALA A 72 4.74 9.50 -3.10
N VAL A 73 4.33 8.46 -3.83
CA VAL A 73 2.96 7.92 -3.76
C VAL A 73 2.61 7.45 -2.35
N VAL A 74 3.54 6.74 -1.68
CA VAL A 74 3.33 6.29 -0.29
C VAL A 74 3.09 7.46 0.68
N ARG A 75 3.76 8.60 0.48
CA ARG A 75 3.53 9.79 1.32
C ARG A 75 2.14 10.40 1.10
N GLU A 76 1.57 10.28 -0.09
CA GLU A 76 0.18 10.70 -0.36
C GLU A 76 -0.80 9.82 0.44
N ASP A 77 -0.59 8.50 0.44
CA ASP A 77 -1.40 7.55 1.23
C ASP A 77 -1.31 7.85 2.73
N TYR A 78 -0.12 8.20 3.25
CA TYR A 78 0.06 8.56 4.66
C TYR A 78 -0.75 9.78 5.07
N ALA A 79 -0.82 10.80 4.22
CA ALA A 79 -1.61 11.99 4.51
C ALA A 79 -3.09 11.63 4.65
N ILE A 80 -3.63 10.81 3.74
CA ILE A 80 -5.02 10.33 3.79
C ILE A 80 -5.28 9.52 5.07
N CYS A 81 -4.40 8.58 5.42
CA CYS A 81 -4.53 7.78 6.64
C CYS A 81 -4.51 8.64 7.90
N ALA A 82 -3.58 9.60 7.99
CA ALA A 82 -3.46 10.48 9.14
C ALA A 82 -4.68 11.39 9.29
N ASP A 83 -5.21 11.92 8.19
CA ASP A 83 -6.40 12.77 8.18
C ASP A 83 -7.65 11.97 8.58
N THR A 84 -7.78 10.77 8.04
CA THR A 84 -8.86 9.84 8.41
C THR A 84 -8.80 9.49 9.89
N HIS A 85 -7.61 9.20 10.43
CA HIS A 85 -7.41 8.91 11.85
C HIS A 85 -7.79 10.08 12.77
N ARG A 86 -7.47 11.33 12.37
CA ARG A 86 -7.90 12.51 13.13
C ARG A 86 -9.41 12.66 13.15
N ASN A 87 -10.10 12.34 12.06
CA ASN A 87 -11.57 12.36 12.01
C ASN A 87 -12.20 11.29 12.92
N TYR A 88 -11.61 10.09 12.97
CA TYR A 88 -12.00 9.06 13.94
C TYR A 88 -11.82 9.53 15.38
N ALA A 89 -10.63 10.05 15.71
CA ALA A 89 -10.31 10.51 17.06
C ALA A 89 -11.19 11.69 17.51
N ALA A 90 -11.60 12.55 16.58
CA ALA A 90 -12.50 13.68 16.85
C ALA A 90 -13.99 13.27 16.95
N GLY A 91 -14.34 12.01 16.68
CA GLY A 91 -15.73 11.55 16.65
C GLY A 91 -16.54 12.08 15.46
N ALA A 92 -15.88 12.64 14.44
CA ALA A 92 -16.52 13.22 13.26
C ALA A 92 -16.89 12.17 12.20
N TYR A 93 -16.41 10.93 12.36
CA TYR A 93 -16.66 9.83 11.43
C TYR A 93 -17.75 8.87 11.93
N SER A 94 -18.66 8.50 11.04
CA SER A 94 -19.57 7.37 11.22
C SER A 94 -19.38 6.39 10.07
N SER A 95 -19.34 5.09 10.37
CA SER A 95 -19.09 4.05 9.36
C SER A 95 -20.23 3.99 8.34
N GLY A 96 -19.87 4.05 7.06
CA GLY A 96 -20.78 3.86 5.93
C GLY A 96 -20.62 2.50 5.26
N PRO A 97 -21.49 2.16 4.30
CA PRO A 97 -21.34 0.94 3.50
C PRO A 97 -20.09 1.02 2.61
N LEU A 98 -19.42 -0.12 2.43
CA LEU A 98 -18.34 -0.26 1.45
C LEU A 98 -18.89 -0.36 0.03
N SER A 99 -18.18 0.22 -0.93
CA SER A 99 -18.45 0.07 -2.35
C SER A 99 -18.22 -1.35 -2.82
N GLY A 100 -19.29 -2.06 -3.23
CA GLY A 100 -19.19 -3.39 -3.80
C GLY A 100 -18.37 -3.47 -5.10
N ARG A 101 -18.15 -2.34 -5.78
CA ARG A 101 -17.33 -2.26 -6.99
C ARG A 101 -15.84 -2.02 -6.68
N HIS A 102 -15.54 -1.13 -5.75
CA HIS A 102 -14.17 -0.62 -5.54
C HIS A 102 -13.50 -1.15 -4.27
N GLU A 103 -14.27 -1.58 -3.26
CA GLU A 103 -13.77 -1.81 -1.90
C GLU A 103 -13.88 -3.27 -1.44
N ARG A 104 -14.03 -4.23 -2.36
CA ARG A 104 -14.07 -5.67 -2.01
C ARG A 104 -12.81 -6.13 -1.27
N GLY A 105 -11.66 -5.50 -1.53
CA GLY A 105 -10.42 -5.76 -0.80
C GLY A 105 -10.44 -5.25 0.64
N VAL A 106 -11.07 -4.09 0.87
CA VAL A 106 -11.28 -3.53 2.21
C VAL A 106 -12.21 -4.44 2.99
N GLN A 107 -13.31 -4.89 2.38
CA GLN A 107 -14.21 -5.87 2.97
C GLN A 107 -13.46 -7.14 3.38
N TYR A 108 -12.69 -7.73 2.46
CA TYR A 108 -11.90 -8.92 2.75
C TYR A 108 -10.92 -8.71 3.91
N PHE A 109 -10.24 -7.56 3.97
CA PHE A 109 -9.35 -7.22 5.09
C PHE A 109 -10.12 -7.16 6.42
N GLN A 110 -11.25 -6.45 6.45
CA GLN A 110 -12.08 -6.32 7.65
C GLN A 110 -12.61 -7.70 8.12
N GLU A 111 -13.04 -8.56 7.20
CA GLU A 111 -13.46 -9.94 7.51
C GLU A 111 -12.32 -10.76 8.13
N ARG A 112 -11.09 -10.61 7.63
CA ARG A 112 -9.92 -11.30 8.18
C ARG A 112 -9.55 -10.79 9.58
N VAL A 113 -9.69 -9.49 9.83
CA VAL A 113 -9.52 -8.91 11.17
C VAL A 113 -10.58 -9.45 12.13
N ALA A 114 -11.86 -9.41 11.74
CA ALA A 114 -12.95 -9.94 12.56
C ALA A 114 -12.72 -11.42 12.92
N ALA A 115 -12.41 -12.26 11.92
CA ALA A 115 -12.11 -13.67 12.13
C ALA A 115 -10.89 -13.88 13.06
N ALA A 116 -9.82 -13.08 12.92
CA ALA A 116 -8.65 -13.17 13.78
C ALA A 116 -8.94 -12.74 15.23
N LEU A 117 -9.94 -11.89 15.44
CA LEU A 117 -10.41 -11.45 16.76
C LEU A 117 -11.54 -12.33 17.33
N GLY A 118 -12.08 -13.27 16.56
CA GLY A 118 -13.20 -14.12 16.96
C GLY A 118 -14.56 -13.40 17.02
N LEU A 119 -14.73 -12.34 16.22
CA LEU A 119 -15.97 -11.57 16.08
C LEU A 119 -16.91 -12.19 15.04
#